data_AF-A0A645DIH8-F1
#
_entry.id   AF-A0A645DIH8-F1
#
_cell.length_a   1.000
_cell.length_b   1.000
_cell.length_c   1.000
_cell.angle_alpha   90.00
_cell.angle_beta   90.00
_cell.angle_gamma   90.00
#
_symmetry.space_group_name_H-M   'P 1'
#
loop_
_entity.id
_entity.type
_entity.pdbx_description
1 polymer ?
#
loop_
_entity_poly.entity_id
_entity_poly.type
_entity_poly.pdbx_seq_one_letter_code
_entity_poly.pdbx_strand_id
1 'polypeptide(L)'
;MGDDLGKRNAADLKAAERYQVRKDKNCPGELDRPISCGDDGNEIFIEVTDEAADILAILEDREQLSALISALNKLAPDDRALWDCLAKKAKKQDIADRFNITLDGVYYREKRLKSILRSDATLKTFYEKD
;
A
#
# COMPACT_ATOMS: atom_id res chain seq x y z
N MET A 1 57.25 -30.96 7.21
CA MET A 1 55.84 -30.84 6.77
C MET A 1 55.10 -30.25 7.95
N GLY A 2 54.53 -29.05 7.77
CA GLY A 2 54.02 -28.23 8.87
C GLY A 2 52.69 -28.73 9.43
N ASP A 3 52.67 -28.92 10.75
CA ASP A 3 51.46 -29.04 11.55
C ASP A 3 50.78 -27.67 11.60
N ASP A 4 49.60 -27.53 11.01
CA ASP A 4 48.74 -26.36 11.19
C ASP A 4 47.30 -26.80 11.51
N LEU A 5 47.19 -27.67 12.53
CA LEU A 5 45.93 -27.87 13.25
C LEU A 5 45.77 -26.70 14.22
N GLY A 6 45.21 -25.60 13.71
CA GLY A 6 44.88 -24.41 14.48
C GLY A 6 44.15 -24.78 15.77
N LYS A 7 44.87 -24.65 16.90
CA LYS A 7 44.32 -24.83 18.25
C LYS A 7 43.20 -23.81 18.43
N ARG A 8 41.94 -24.27 18.38
CA ARG A 8 40.80 -23.44 18.79
C ARG A 8 41.05 -23.01 20.23
N ASN A 9 41.29 -21.72 20.45
CA ASN A 9 41.58 -21.21 21.78
C ASN A 9 40.32 -21.34 22.65
N ALA A 10 40.47 -21.57 23.95
CA ALA A 10 39.34 -21.61 24.88
C ALA A 10 38.48 -20.33 24.83
N ALA A 11 39.08 -19.22 24.39
CA ALA A 11 38.40 -17.96 24.11
C ALA A 11 37.41 -18.05 22.93
N ASP A 12 37.73 -18.79 21.86
CA ASP A 12 36.86 -18.98 20.69
C ASP A 12 35.68 -19.91 21.02
N LEU A 13 35.91 -20.95 21.83
CA LEU A 13 34.84 -21.80 22.35
C LEU A 13 33.87 -21.00 23.23
N LYS A 14 34.38 -20.19 24.16
CA LYS A 14 33.55 -19.28 24.95
C LYS A 14 32.90 -18.16 24.12
N ALA A 15 33.47 -17.77 22.99
CA ALA A 15 32.86 -16.80 22.09
C ALA A 15 31.66 -17.42 21.34
N ALA A 16 31.79 -18.66 20.89
CA ALA A 16 30.71 -19.44 20.28
C ALA A 16 29.58 -19.72 21.29
N GLU A 17 29.90 -20.10 22.53
CA GLU A 17 28.91 -20.27 23.60
C GLU A 17 28.18 -18.96 23.91
N ARG A 18 28.90 -17.82 23.98
CA ARG A 18 28.29 -16.50 24.16
C ARG A 18 27.50 -16.02 22.96
N TYR A 19 27.75 -16.54 21.76
CA TYR A 19 26.97 -16.26 20.56
C TYR A 19 25.67 -17.07 20.55
N GLN A 20 25.72 -18.35 20.93
CA GLN A 20 24.53 -19.21 21.08
C GLN A 20 23.60 -18.68 22.18
N VAL A 21 24.14 -18.30 23.35
CA VAL A 21 23.35 -17.70 24.44
C VAL A 21 22.74 -16.34 24.04
N ARG A 22 23.41 -15.56 23.19
CA ARG A 22 22.84 -14.31 22.65
C ARG A 22 21.77 -14.57 21.59
N LYS A 23 21.94 -15.59 20.76
CA LYS A 23 20.95 -16.05 19.78
C LYS A 23 19.68 -16.53 20.47
N ASP A 24 19.82 -17.31 21.55
CA ASP A 24 18.69 -17.85 22.32
C ASP A 24 17.94 -16.76 23.11
N LYS A 25 18.63 -15.72 23.56
CA LYS A 25 18.02 -14.60 24.29
C LYS A 25 17.42 -13.52 23.41
N ASN A 26 17.71 -13.49 22.10
CA ASN A 26 17.40 -12.34 21.25
C ASN A 26 16.88 -12.68 19.84
N CYS A 27 16.42 -13.91 19.59
CA CYS A 27 15.81 -14.27 18.31
C CYS A 27 14.29 -14.54 18.44
N PRO A 28 13.44 -13.50 18.42
CA PRO A 28 12.01 -13.65 18.15
C PRO A 28 11.74 -13.91 16.65
N GLY A 29 12.54 -14.75 15.99
CA GLY A 29 12.57 -14.82 14.52
C GLY A 29 12.81 -16.19 13.87
N GLU A 30 13.03 -17.27 14.63
CA GLU A 30 12.99 -18.63 14.06
C GLU A 30 11.57 -19.19 14.24
N LEU A 31 10.78 -19.21 13.16
CA LEU A 31 9.40 -19.74 13.16
C LEU A 31 9.33 -21.22 13.55
N ASP A 32 10.41 -21.97 13.33
CA ASP A 32 10.50 -23.41 13.64
C ASP A 32 10.89 -23.68 15.10
N ARG A 33 11.21 -22.64 15.89
CA ARG A 33 11.45 -22.84 17.33
C ARG A 33 10.14 -22.87 18.08
N PRO A 34 9.92 -23.87 18.94
CA PRO A 34 8.81 -23.81 19.88
C PRO A 34 9.01 -22.60 20.79
N ILE A 35 7.95 -21.80 20.97
CA ILE A 35 7.93 -20.71 21.94
C ILE A 35 8.17 -21.35 23.31
N SER A 36 9.36 -21.17 23.87
CA SER A 36 9.65 -21.68 25.21
C SER A 36 8.91 -20.79 26.20
N CYS A 37 7.79 -21.29 26.74
CA CYS A 37 7.12 -20.67 27.87
C CYS A 37 8.15 -20.46 28.99
N GLY A 38 8.36 -19.21 29.41
CA GLY A 38 8.96 -18.96 30.71
C GLY A 38 8.07 -19.60 31.77
N ASP A 39 8.67 -20.21 32.79
CA ASP A 39 8.01 -20.83 33.95
C ASP A 39 7.19 -19.81 34.79
N ASP A 40 7.18 -18.56 34.37
CA ASP A 40 6.58 -17.41 35.04
C ASP A 40 5.07 -17.27 34.73
N GLY A 41 4.49 -18.20 33.97
CA GLY A 41 3.06 -18.22 33.63
C GLY A 41 2.60 -17.07 32.73
N ASN A 42 3.53 -16.30 32.15
CA ASN A 42 3.22 -15.15 31.31
C ASN A 42 3.15 -15.59 29.83
N GLU A 43 2.03 -15.30 29.18
CA GLU A 43 1.82 -15.62 27.76
C GLU A 43 2.83 -14.82 26.90
N ILE A 44 3.65 -15.53 26.12
CA ILE A 44 4.60 -14.91 25.20
C ILE A 44 3.85 -14.67 23.88
N PHE A 45 3.59 -13.40 23.58
CA PHE A 45 2.99 -12.97 22.32
C PHE A 45 4.08 -12.60 21.32
N ILE A 46 3.93 -13.05 20.07
CA ILE A 46 4.70 -12.51 18.94
C ILE A 46 3.83 -11.42 18.32
N GLU A 47 4.20 -10.17 18.54
CA GLU A 47 3.56 -9.03 17.89
C GLU A 47 4.03 -8.99 16.43
N VAL A 48 3.21 -9.55 15.54
CA VAL A 48 3.43 -9.42 14.09
C VAL A 48 2.71 -8.14 13.65
N THR A 49 3.47 -7.08 13.40
CA THR A 49 2.93 -5.87 12.78
C THR A 49 2.57 -6.19 11.34
N ASP A 50 1.29 -6.46 11.06
CA ASP A 50 0.79 -6.58 9.70
C ASP A 50 0.62 -5.18 9.10
N GLU A 51 1.69 -4.67 8.48
CA GLU A 51 1.69 -3.38 7.79
C GLU A 51 0.68 -3.31 6.62
N ALA A 52 0.16 -4.46 6.15
CA ALA A 52 -0.85 -4.53 5.10
C ALA A 52 -2.29 -4.44 5.63
N ALA A 53 -2.48 -4.50 6.96
CA ALA A 53 -3.78 -4.52 7.61
C ALA A 53 -4.09 -3.21 8.35
N ASP A 54 -3.87 -2.06 7.72
CA ASP A 54 -4.49 -0.82 8.19
C ASP A 54 -5.99 -0.85 7.82
N ILE A 55 -6.78 -1.50 8.69
CA ILE A 55 -8.21 -1.69 8.50
C ILE A 55 -8.93 -0.34 8.36
N LEU A 56 -8.46 0.70 9.06
CA LEU A 56 -9.06 2.02 8.96
C LEU A 56 -8.78 2.64 7.58
N ALA A 57 -7.54 2.58 7.10
CA ALA A 57 -7.20 3.04 5.76
C ALA A 57 -7.99 2.28 4.67
N ILE A 58 -8.16 0.96 4.81
CA ILE A 58 -8.95 0.14 3.88
C ILE A 58 -10.42 0.57 3.86
N LEU A 59 -11.00 0.87 5.04
CA LEU A 59 -12.39 1.34 5.13
C LEU A 59 -12.55 2.74 4.55
N GLU A 60 -11.62 3.66 4.83
CA GLU A 60 -11.61 5.01 4.25
C GLU A 60 -11.48 4.97 2.73
N ASP A 61 -10.57 4.14 2.19
CA ASP A 61 -10.39 3.94 0.75
C ASP A 61 -11.68 3.41 0.10
N ARG A 62 -12.37 2.48 0.77
CA ARG A 62 -13.65 1.94 0.27
C ARG A 62 -14.73 3.01 0.21
N GLU A 63 -14.84 3.85 1.23
CA GLU A 63 -15.80 4.96 1.26
C GLU A 63 -15.48 6.00 0.18
N GLN A 64 -14.21 6.38 0.04
CA GLN A 64 -13.74 7.28 -1.03
C GLN A 64 -14.07 6.72 -2.41
N LEU A 65 -13.78 5.44 -2.66
CA LEU A 65 -14.10 4.77 -3.93
C LEU A 65 -15.62 4.77 -4.20
N SER A 66 -16.44 4.54 -3.18
CA SER A 66 -17.90 4.56 -3.31
C SER A 66 -18.44 5.95 -3.66
N ALA A 67 -17.84 7.00 -3.09
CA ALA A 67 -18.19 8.39 -3.39
C ALA A 67 -17.79 8.77 -4.82
N LEU A 68 -16.58 8.39 -5.25
CA LEU A 68 -16.11 8.58 -6.63
C LEU A 68 -17.01 7.87 -7.65
N ILE A 69 -17.35 6.60 -7.40
CA ILE A 69 -18.26 5.83 -8.24
C ILE A 69 -19.63 6.51 -8.29
N SER A 70 -20.14 7.00 -7.17
CA SER A 70 -21.43 7.70 -7.10
C SER A 70 -21.42 9.05 -7.83
N ALA A 71 -20.30 9.78 -7.81
CA ALA A 71 -20.14 11.01 -8.59
C ALA A 71 -20.10 10.72 -10.09
N LEU A 72 -19.36 9.69 -10.53
CA LEU A 72 -19.31 9.24 -11.93
C LEU A 72 -20.68 8.71 -12.39
N ASN A 73 -21.34 7.89 -11.57
CA ASN A 73 -22.79 7.82 -11.31
C ASN A 73 -23.69 8.89 -11.96
N LYS A 74 -23.52 10.13 -11.52
CA LYS A 74 -24.43 11.24 -11.86
C LYS A 74 -24.09 11.87 -13.21
N LEU A 75 -22.91 11.56 -13.73
CA LEU A 75 -22.37 12.15 -14.94
C LEU A 75 -23.05 11.57 -16.19
N ALA A 76 -23.21 12.39 -17.22
CA ALA A 76 -23.79 11.96 -18.49
C ALA A 76 -22.95 10.83 -19.12
N PRO A 77 -23.56 9.90 -19.88
CA PRO A 77 -22.85 8.75 -20.46
C PRO A 77 -21.68 9.18 -21.36
N ASP A 78 -21.86 10.26 -22.13
CA ASP A 78 -20.80 10.83 -22.97
C ASP A 78 -19.61 11.35 -22.16
N ASP A 79 -19.89 12.01 -21.03
CA ASP A 79 -18.88 12.57 -20.14
C ASP A 79 -18.13 11.46 -19.38
N ARG A 80 -18.79 10.33 -19.10
CA ARG A 80 -18.12 9.14 -18.55
C ARG A 80 -17.23 8.47 -19.58
N ALA A 81 -17.71 8.28 -20.81
CA ALA A 81 -16.90 7.72 -21.88
C ALA A 81 -15.67 8.62 -22.15
N LEU A 82 -15.84 9.94 -22.05
CA LEU A 82 -14.74 10.89 -22.11
C LEU A 82 -13.78 10.70 -20.92
N TRP A 83 -14.29 10.59 -19.70
CA TRP A 83 -13.49 10.31 -18.50
C TRP A 83 -12.65 9.03 -18.66
N ASP A 84 -13.23 7.95 -19.17
CA ASP A 84 -12.51 6.68 -19.39
C ASP A 84 -11.37 6.84 -20.40
N CYS A 85 -11.57 7.64 -21.46
CA CYS A 85 -10.52 7.95 -22.42
C CYS A 85 -9.40 8.79 -21.78
N LEU A 86 -9.76 9.75 -20.92
CA LEU A 86 -8.80 10.57 -20.19
C LEU A 86 -8.01 9.76 -19.14
N ALA A 87 -8.67 8.86 -18.42
CA ALA A 87 -8.07 7.97 -17.44
C ALA A 87 -7.03 7.04 -18.10
N LYS A 88 -7.32 6.56 -19.31
CA LYS A 88 -6.40 5.77 -20.15
C LYS A 88 -5.28 6.60 -20.80
N LYS A 89 -5.22 7.91 -20.54
CA LYS A 89 -4.27 8.86 -21.14
C LYS A 89 -4.29 8.82 -22.69
N ALA A 90 -5.46 8.61 -23.28
CA ALA A 90 -5.61 8.64 -24.74
C ALA A 90 -5.27 10.03 -25.29
N LYS A 91 -4.76 10.08 -26.53
CA LYS A 91 -4.45 11.35 -27.17
C LYS A 91 -5.74 12.14 -27.40
N LYS A 92 -5.66 13.46 -27.21
CA LYS A 92 -6.81 14.36 -27.41
C LYS A 92 -7.37 14.29 -28.84
N GLN A 93 -6.50 14.04 -29.82
CA GLN A 93 -6.89 13.83 -31.22
C GLN A 93 -7.78 12.58 -31.37
N ASP A 94 -7.34 11.43 -30.84
CA ASP A 94 -8.09 10.18 -30.90
C ASP A 94 -9.45 10.28 -30.19
N ILE A 95 -9.53 11.10 -29.13
CA ILE A 95 -10.79 11.41 -28.43
C ILE A 95 -11.67 12.28 -29.34
N ALA A 96 -11.13 13.33 -29.94
CA ALA A 96 -11.86 14.21 -30.85
C ALA A 96 -12.49 13.39 -32.00
N ASP A 97 -11.72 12.48 -32.58
CA ASP A 97 -12.16 11.58 -33.66
C ASP A 97 -13.27 10.63 -33.19
N ARG A 98 -13.12 10.01 -32.00
CA ARG A 98 -14.13 9.08 -31.43
C ARG A 98 -15.47 9.75 -31.13
N PHE A 99 -15.43 10.97 -30.62
CA PHE A 99 -16.63 11.73 -30.26
C PHE A 99 -17.15 12.60 -31.41
N ASN A 100 -16.48 12.58 -32.56
CA ASN A 100 -16.77 13.43 -33.73
C ASN A 100 -16.89 14.92 -33.36
N ILE A 101 -15.98 15.39 -32.51
CA ILE A 101 -15.89 16.78 -32.04
C ILE A 101 -14.54 17.37 -32.43
N THR A 102 -14.42 18.70 -32.36
CA THR A 102 -13.13 19.36 -32.54
C THR A 102 -12.20 19.11 -31.35
N LEU A 103 -10.90 19.25 -31.58
CA LEU A 103 -9.90 19.19 -30.51
C LEU A 103 -10.23 20.17 -29.37
N ASP A 104 -10.67 21.38 -29.71
CA ASP A 104 -11.08 22.39 -28.75
C ASP A 104 -12.37 22.00 -27.99
N GLY A 105 -13.29 21.29 -28.67
CA GLY A 105 -14.45 20.67 -28.04
C GLY A 105 -14.06 19.67 -26.95
N VAL A 106 -12.99 18.89 -27.15
CA VAL A 106 -12.45 17.99 -26.11
C VAL A 106 -11.96 18.78 -24.90
N TYR A 107 -11.22 19.87 -25.12
CA TYR A 107 -10.75 20.74 -24.03
C TYR A 107 -11.91 21.35 -23.25
N TYR A 108 -12.94 21.84 -23.94
CA TYR A 108 -14.11 22.42 -23.29
C TYR A 108 -14.88 21.39 -22.48
N ARG A 109 -15.11 20.20 -23.03
CA ARG A 109 -15.79 19.10 -22.32
C ARG A 109 -15.01 18.64 -21.10
N GLU A 110 -13.69 18.52 -21.21
CA GLU A 110 -12.82 18.21 -20.07
C GLU A 110 -12.91 19.29 -18.98
N LYS A 111 -12.85 20.57 -19.37
CA LYS A 111 -12.96 21.69 -18.42
C LYS A 111 -14.29 21.65 -17.68
N ARG A 112 -15.39 21.43 -18.41
CA ARG A 112 -16.73 21.27 -17.86
C ARG A 112 -16.82 20.07 -16.92
N LEU A 113 -16.29 18.92 -17.33
CA LEU A 113 -16.23 17.70 -16.54
C LEU A 113 -15.52 17.92 -15.20
N LYS A 114 -14.33 18.55 -15.24
CA LYS A 114 -13.58 18.93 -14.03
C LYS A 114 -14.38 19.88 -13.14
N SER A 115 -15.10 20.83 -13.73
CA SER A 115 -15.96 21.75 -12.97
C SER A 115 -17.10 21.02 -12.25
N ILE A 116 -17.74 20.05 -12.91
CA ILE A 116 -18.83 19.25 -12.33
C ILE A 116 -18.29 18.43 -11.15
N LEU A 117 -17.18 17.71 -11.35
CA LEU A 117 -16.57 16.89 -10.29
C LEU A 117 -16.11 17.75 -9.10
N ARG A 118 -15.56 18.95 -9.33
CA ARG A 118 -15.20 19.89 -8.27
C ARG A 118 -16.40 20.49 -7.53
N SER A 119 -17.57 20.53 -8.17
CA SER A 119 -18.79 21.05 -7.55
C SER A 119 -19.53 20.01 -6.70
N ASP A 120 -19.19 18.72 -6.81
CA ASP A 120 -19.83 17.69 -5.99
C ASP A 120 -19.39 17.82 -4.53
N ALA A 121 -20.35 18.17 -3.66
CA ALA A 121 -20.11 18.36 -2.23
C ALA A 121 -19.57 17.10 -1.54
N THR A 122 -19.90 15.91 -2.05
CA THR A 122 -19.43 14.63 -1.48
C THR A 122 -17.95 14.37 -1.76
N LEU A 123 -17.42 14.87 -2.88
CA LEU A 123 -15.99 14.75 -3.18
C LEU A 123 -15.19 15.79 -2.41
N LYS A 124 -15.75 16.98 -2.18
CA LYS A 124 -15.09 18.03 -1.41
C LYS A 124 -14.70 17.60 -0.01
N THR A 125 -15.56 16.84 0.69
CA THR A 125 -15.27 16.38 2.06
C THR A 125 -14.03 15.49 2.16
N PHE A 126 -13.68 14.78 1.09
CA PHE A 126 -12.48 13.92 1.06
C PHE A 126 -11.21 14.65 0.61
N TYR A 127 -11.34 15.68 -0.25
CA TYR A 127 -10.18 16.35 -0.87
C TYR A 127 -9.92 17.78 -0.35
N GLU A 128 -10.80 18.34 0.48
CA GLU A 128 -10.58 19.60 1.22
C GLU A 128 -10.08 19.35 2.66
N LYS A 129 -9.67 18.11 3.02
CA LYS A 129 -8.97 17.84 4.27
C LYS A 129 -7.56 18.45 4.18
N ASP A 130 -7.30 19.44 5.04
CA ASP A 130 -6.08 20.26 5.15
C ASP A 130 -4.75 19.48 5.14
#